data_AF-A0A1D8PAY9-F1
#
_entry.id   AF-A0A1D8PAY9-F1
#
_cell.length_a   1.000
_cell.length_b   1.000
_cell.length_c   1.000
_cell.angle_alpha   90.00
_cell.angle_beta   90.00
_cell.angle_gamma   90.00
#
_symmetry.space_group_name_H-M   'P 1'
#
loop_
_entity.id
_entity.type
_entity.pdbx_description
1 polymer ?
#
loop_
_entity_poly.entity_id
_entity_poly.type
_entity_poly.pdbx_seq_one_letter_code
_entity_poly.pdbx_strand_id
1 'polypeptide(L)'
;MNTSIKIGQTALKAALFATCLFWLLIGVSDEFFLGIIPLIFLSIIPIFIICLIAIITTIIPIYWLLGGNLCKVQFFKKYFPFYSIIVFGLCLFGIYNFDFKDFIIRFFTTAFFTSIQSWIWLFKTEKNESR
;
A
#
# COMPACT_ATOMS: atom_id res chain seq x y z
N MET A 1 1.85 1.93 -23.28
CA MET A 1 1.90 1.01 -22.11
C MET A 1 0.63 1.20 -21.29
N ASN A 2 -0.22 0.18 -21.19
CA ASN A 2 -1.56 0.30 -20.58
C ASN A 2 -1.46 0.58 -19.07
N THR A 3 -1.72 1.82 -18.67
CA THR A 3 -1.74 2.28 -17.27
C THR A 3 -2.59 1.37 -16.38
N SER A 4 -3.73 0.88 -16.90
CA SER A 4 -4.63 -0.05 -16.21
C SER A 4 -3.97 -1.39 -15.83
N ILE A 5 -3.11 -1.94 -16.70
CA ILE A 5 -2.39 -3.19 -16.42
C ILE A 5 -1.38 -2.98 -15.29
N LYS A 6 -0.67 -1.84 -15.30
CA LYS A 6 0.31 -1.51 -14.25
C LYS A 6 -0.36 -1.29 -12.89
N ILE A 7 -1.55 -0.68 -12.88
CA ILE A 7 -2.35 -0.50 -11.66
C ILE A 7 -2.78 -1.85 -11.09
N GLY A 8 -3.36 -2.74 -11.91
CA GLY A 8 -3.77 -4.08 -11.48
C GLY A 8 -2.61 -4.90 -10.93
N GLN A 9 -1.45 -4.89 -11.60
CA GLN A 9 -0.24 -5.56 -11.12
C GLN A 9 0.26 -4.98 -9.79
N THR A 10 0.20 -3.66 -9.64
CA THR A 10 0.61 -3.01 -8.38
C THR A 10 -0.36 -3.35 -7.26
N ALA A 11 -1.67 -3.32 -7.51
CA ALA A 11 -2.69 -3.69 -6.54
C ALA A 11 -2.53 -5.15 -6.09
N LEU A 12 -2.21 -6.08 -7.01
CA LEU A 12 -1.96 -7.47 -6.66
C LEU A 12 -0.72 -7.63 -5.79
N LYS A 13 0.40 -6.98 -6.16
CA LYS A 13 1.63 -6.98 -5.34
C LYS A 13 1.40 -6.36 -3.97
N ALA A 14 0.63 -5.27 -3.91
CA ALA A 14 0.24 -4.60 -2.67
C ALA A 14 -0.63 -5.51 -1.80
N ALA A 15 -1.59 -6.21 -2.38
CA ALA A 15 -2.45 -7.13 -1.64
C ALA A 15 -1.67 -8.29 -1.04
N LEU A 16 -0.76 -8.90 -1.81
CA LEU A 16 0.11 -9.96 -1.31
C LEU A 16 1.04 -9.47 -0.20
N PHE A 17 1.64 -8.29 -0.38
CA PHE A 17 2.51 -7.68 0.61
C PHE A 17 1.74 -7.32 1.90
N ALA A 18 0.57 -6.71 1.78
CA ALA A 18 -0.30 -6.39 2.91
C ALA A 18 -0.75 -7.64 3.65
N THR A 19 -1.15 -8.69 2.92
CA THR A 19 -1.53 -9.97 3.52
C THR A 19 -0.35 -10.56 4.30
N CYS A 20 0.83 -10.62 3.67
CA CYS A 20 2.04 -11.13 4.32
C CYS A 20 2.39 -10.33 5.57
N LEU A 21 2.41 -9.00 5.48
CA LEU A 21 2.80 -8.13 6.58
C LEU A 21 1.77 -8.16 7.72
N PHE A 22 0.46 -8.13 7.40
CA PHE A 22 -0.62 -8.19 8.39
C PHE A 22 -0.58 -9.49 9.19
N TRP A 23 -0.48 -10.63 8.50
CA TRP A 23 -0.43 -11.93 9.15
C TRP A 23 0.91 -12.19 9.84
N LEU A 24 2.01 -11.60 9.39
CA LEU A 24 3.27 -11.62 10.12
C LEU A 24 3.13 -10.85 11.44
N LEU A 25 2.54 -9.66 11.43
CA LEU A 25 2.32 -8.88 12.65
C LEU A 25 1.39 -9.58 13.64
N ILE A 26 0.37 -10.30 13.15
CA ILE A 26 -0.52 -11.10 14.00
C ILE A 26 0.15 -12.37 14.50
N GLY A 27 0.83 -13.11 13.62
CA GLY A 27 1.46 -14.39 13.97
C GLY A 27 2.69 -14.27 14.88
N VAL A 28 3.26 -13.06 15.01
CA VAL A 28 4.34 -12.80 15.99
C VAL A 28 3.81 -12.70 17.41
N SER A 29 2.55 -12.32 17.62
CA SER A 29 1.96 -12.13 18.95
C SER A 29 1.04 -13.25 19.42
N ASP A 30 0.41 -13.95 18.47
CA ASP A 30 -0.60 -14.97 18.74
C ASP A 30 -0.08 -16.35 18.31
N GLU A 31 -0.44 -17.42 19.02
CA GLU A 31 -0.03 -18.77 18.63
C GLU A 31 -0.57 -19.13 17.24
N PHE A 32 0.34 -19.31 16.29
CA PHE A 32 -0.02 -19.59 14.90
C PHE A 32 -0.62 -21.00 14.76
N PHE A 33 -1.95 -21.09 14.70
CA PHE A 33 -2.67 -22.35 14.51
C PHE A 33 -2.82 -22.68 13.01
N LEU A 34 -2.49 -23.92 12.59
CA LEU A 34 -2.59 -24.36 11.18
C LEU A 34 -4.00 -24.19 10.57
N GLY A 35 -5.05 -24.22 11.39
CA GLY A 35 -6.43 -23.96 10.95
C GLY A 35 -6.71 -22.53 10.48
N ILE A 36 -5.78 -21.59 10.67
CA ILE A 36 -5.90 -20.19 10.23
C ILE A 36 -5.50 -20.03 8.76
N ILE A 37 -4.77 -20.99 8.17
CA ILE A 37 -4.28 -20.90 6.77
C ILE A 37 -5.39 -20.62 5.75
N PRO A 38 -6.58 -21.29 5.78
CA PRO A 38 -7.67 -20.96 4.86
C PRO A 38 -8.17 -19.52 5.00
N LEU A 39 -8.17 -18.98 6.23
CA LEU A 39 -8.56 -17.60 6.51
C LEU A 39 -7.57 -16.59 5.92
N ILE A 40 -6.27 -16.92 5.90
CA ILE A 40 -5.23 -16.11 5.24
C ILE A 40 -5.56 -15.97 3.75
N PHE A 41 -5.82 -17.07 3.05
CA PHE A 41 -6.17 -17.03 1.63
C PHE A 41 -7.47 -16.27 1.37
N LEU A 42 -8.48 -16.47 2.23
CA LEU A 42 -9.75 -15.75 2.10
C LEU A 42 -9.59 -14.24 2.30
N SER A 43 -8.67 -13.81 3.19
CA SER A 43 -8.41 -12.40 3.47
C SER A 43 -7.76 -11.64 2.31
N ILE A 44 -7.13 -12.32 1.34
CA ILE A 44 -6.51 -11.68 0.18
C ILE A 44 -7.54 -10.91 -0.65
N ILE A 45 -8.77 -11.41 -0.77
CA ILE A 45 -9.83 -10.81 -1.58
C ILE A 45 -10.21 -9.41 -1.07
N PRO A 46 -10.63 -9.23 0.21
CA PRO A 46 -10.95 -7.90 0.72
C PRO A 46 -9.72 -6.99 0.76
N ILE A 47 -8.53 -7.51 1.08
CA ILE A 47 -7.28 -6.72 1.07
C ILE A 47 -6.99 -6.19 -0.33
N PHE A 48 -7.17 -7.02 -1.37
CA PHE A 48 -6.97 -6.61 -2.75
C PHE A 48 -7.92 -5.49 -3.16
N ILE A 49 -9.20 -5.61 -2.82
CA ILE A 49 -10.21 -4.58 -3.11
C ILE A 49 -9.83 -3.25 -2.43
N ILE A 50 -9.44 -3.29 -1.15
CA ILE A 50 -9.03 -2.10 -0.40
C ILE A 50 -7.77 -1.47 -1.02
N CYS A 51 -6.76 -2.27 -1.38
CA CYS A 51 -5.54 -1.76 -2.03
C CYS A 51 -5.86 -1.12 -3.38
N LEU A 52 -6.73 -1.74 -4.17
CA LEU A 52 -7.14 -1.21 -5.48
C LEU A 52 -7.87 0.13 -5.32
N ILE A 53 -8.83 0.22 -4.39
CA ILE A 53 -9.53 1.47 -4.07
C ILE A 53 -8.53 2.53 -3.63
N ALA A 54 -7.64 2.23 -2.70
CA ALA A 54 -6.65 3.18 -2.18
C ALA A 54 -5.73 3.72 -3.29
N ILE A 55 -5.28 2.85 -4.21
CA ILE A 55 -4.46 3.27 -5.36
C ILE A 55 -5.27 4.21 -6.26
N ILE A 56 -6.51 3.85 -6.57
CA ILE A 56 -7.37 4.60 -7.49
C ILE A 56 -7.81 5.94 -6.91
N THR A 57 -8.07 6.04 -5.60
CA THR A 57 -8.56 7.27 -4.96
C THR A 57 -7.44 8.19 -4.50
N THR A 58 -6.27 7.64 -4.13
CA THR A 58 -5.17 8.46 -3.59
C THR A 58 -4.06 8.68 -4.60
N ILE A 59 -3.54 7.62 -5.23
CA ILE A 59 -2.31 7.72 -6.02
C ILE A 59 -2.60 8.25 -7.43
N ILE A 60 -3.62 7.70 -8.10
CA ILE A 60 -3.97 8.07 -9.48
C ILE A 60 -4.38 9.54 -9.59
N PRO A 61 -5.25 10.09 -8.72
CA PRO A 61 -5.71 11.47 -8.86
C PRO A 61 -4.57 12.46 -8.60
N ILE A 62 -3.69 12.17 -7.62
CA ILE A 62 -2.49 12.97 -7.35
C ILE A 62 -1.58 12.95 -8.59
N TYR A 63 -1.36 11.80 -9.22
CA TYR A 63 -0.57 11.72 -10.44
C TYR A 63 -1.22 12.44 -11.62
N TRP A 64 -2.54 12.37 -11.77
CA TRP A 64 -3.21 13.02 -12.89
C TRP A 64 -3.28 14.54 -12.73
N LEU A 65 -3.54 15.04 -11.52
CA LEU A 65 -3.65 16.47 -11.22
C LEU A 65 -2.28 17.17 -11.14
N LEU A 66 -1.29 16.54 -10.50
CA LEU A 66 0.02 17.14 -10.25
C LEU A 66 1.14 16.60 -11.15
N GLY A 67 0.86 15.57 -11.95
CA GLY A 67 1.84 14.90 -12.82
C GLY A 67 2.33 15.77 -13.97
N GLY A 68 1.46 16.61 -14.55
CA GLY A 68 1.80 17.56 -15.60
C GLY A 68 2.79 17.00 -16.64
N ASN A 69 3.84 17.77 -16.95
CA ASN A 69 4.93 17.37 -17.85
C ASN A 69 6.12 16.70 -17.13
N LEU A 70 5.99 16.34 -15.85
CA LEU A 70 7.10 15.74 -15.11
C LEU A 70 7.29 14.28 -15.53
N CYS A 71 8.55 13.90 -15.79
CA CYS A 71 8.90 12.49 -15.92
C CYS A 71 8.64 11.76 -14.59
N LYS A 72 8.21 10.49 -14.64
CA LYS A 72 7.82 9.67 -13.46
C LYS A 72 8.85 9.72 -12.33
N VAL A 73 10.14 9.74 -12.64
CA VAL A 73 11.22 9.81 -11.66
C VAL A 73 11.24 11.16 -10.92
N GLN A 74 11.03 12.27 -11.64
CA GLN A 74 10.96 13.61 -11.06
C GLN A 74 9.69 13.77 -10.24
N PHE A 75 8.56 13.28 -10.74
CA PHE A 75 7.29 13.23 -10.02
C PHE A 75 7.44 12.45 -8.69
N PHE A 76 8.05 11.26 -8.75
CA PHE A 76 8.30 10.45 -7.56
C PHE A 76 9.13 11.20 -6.53
N LYS A 77 10.30 11.72 -6.92
CA LYS A 77 11.18 12.44 -6.00
C LYS A 77 10.52 13.67 -5.36
N LYS A 78 9.69 14.39 -6.13
CA LYS A 78 9.05 15.62 -5.65
C LYS A 78 7.90 15.33 -4.69
N TYR A 79 7.02 14.38 -5.02
CA TYR A 79 5.73 14.21 -4.32
C TYR A 79 5.70 13.04 -3.35
N PHE A 80 6.60 12.06 -3.48
CA PHE A 80 6.65 10.90 -2.56
C PHE A 80 6.85 11.30 -1.09
N PRO A 81 7.76 12.24 -0.73
CA PRO A 81 7.95 12.62 0.66
C PRO A 81 6.69 13.23 1.27
N PHE A 82 6.00 14.11 0.54
CA PHE A 82 4.76 14.73 0.99
C PHE A 82 3.63 13.70 1.14
N TYR A 83 3.48 12.80 0.17
CA TYR A 83 2.53 11.70 0.26
C TYR A 83 2.79 10.84 1.50
N SER A 84 4.04 10.44 1.73
CA SER A 84 4.44 9.63 2.88
C SER A 84 4.09 10.29 4.22
N ILE A 85 4.37 11.59 4.36
CA ILE A 85 4.03 12.35 5.58
C ILE A 85 2.51 12.40 5.80
N ILE A 86 1.74 12.68 4.75
CA ILE A 86 0.28 12.76 4.82
C ILE A 86 -0.32 11.41 5.22
N VAL A 87 0.11 10.32 4.58
CA VAL A 87 -0.37 8.97 4.89
C VAL A 87 0.06 8.55 6.29
N PHE A 88 1.28 8.87 6.72
CA PHE A 88 1.73 8.62 8.09
C PHE A 88 0.83 9.32 9.12
N GLY A 89 0.54 10.60 8.88
CA GLY A 89 -0.37 11.38 9.74
C GLY A 89 -1.80 10.81 9.77
N LEU A 90 -2.34 10.39 8.62
CA LEU A 90 -3.65 9.74 8.52
C LEU A 90 -3.69 8.41 9.30
N CYS A 91 -2.62 7.61 9.21
CA CYS A 91 -2.52 6.35 9.96
C CYS A 91 -2.44 6.61 11.46
N LEU A 92 -1.63 7.58 11.92
CA LEU A 92 -1.57 7.97 13.33
C LEU A 92 -2.90 8.51 13.85
N PHE A 93 -3.56 9.36 13.06
CA PHE A 93 -4.88 9.88 13.39
C PHE A 93 -5.91 8.75 13.52
N GLY A 94 -5.90 7.79 12.59
CA GLY A 94 -6.72 6.59 12.68
C GLY A 94 -6.47 5.81 13.98
N ILE A 95 -5.21 5.50 14.28
CA ILE A 95 -4.84 4.80 15.52
C ILE A 95 -5.35 5.53 16.77
N TYR A 96 -5.18 6.85 16.82
CA TYR A 96 -5.62 7.68 17.93
C TYR A 96 -7.14 7.65 18.14
N ASN A 97 -7.93 7.75 17.06
CA ASN A 97 -9.40 7.77 17.15
C ASN A 97 -10.02 6.42 17.51
N PHE A 98 -9.29 5.32 17.32
CA PHE A 98 -9.74 3.96 17.61
C PHE A 98 -9.09 3.37 18.87
N ASP A 99 -8.68 4.24 19.80
CA ASP A 99 -8.18 3.91 21.14
C ASP A 99 -6.96 2.97 21.17
N PHE A 100 -6.05 3.05 20.18
CA PHE A 100 -4.80 2.27 20.20
C PHE A 100 -5.00 0.76 20.38
N LYS A 101 -6.15 0.22 19.95
CA LYS A 101 -6.38 -1.24 19.99
C LYS A 101 -5.30 -1.92 19.16
N ASP A 102 -4.76 -3.02 19.67
CA ASP A 102 -3.62 -3.71 19.06
C ASP A 102 -3.88 -4.13 17.60
N PHE A 103 -5.08 -4.66 17.31
CA PHE A 103 -5.53 -4.92 15.93
C PHE A 103 -5.50 -3.68 15.03
N ILE A 104 -5.93 -2.53 15.55
CA ILE A 104 -5.98 -1.25 14.81
C ILE A 104 -4.57 -0.75 14.51
N ILE A 105 -3.66 -0.85 15.47
CA ILE A 105 -2.25 -0.50 15.28
C ILE A 105 -1.65 -1.34 14.15
N ARG A 106 -1.86 -2.66 14.16
CA ARG A 106 -1.36 -3.58 13.12
C ARG A 106 -1.96 -3.28 11.75
N PHE A 107 -3.26 -2.99 11.72
CA PHE A 107 -3.97 -2.61 10.50
C PHE A 107 -3.38 -1.33 9.88
N PHE A 108 -3.29 -0.24 10.65
CA PHE A 108 -2.77 1.03 10.14
C PHE A 108 -1.28 0.98 9.82
N THR A 109 -0.50 0.21 10.58
CA THR A 109 0.91 -0.06 10.26
C THR A 109 1.03 -0.76 8.91
N THR A 110 0.22 -1.79 8.68
CA THR A 110 0.21 -2.50 7.40
C THR A 110 -0.24 -1.60 6.25
N ALA A 111 -1.29 -0.81 6.46
CA ALA A 111 -1.81 0.13 5.47
C ALA A 111 -0.74 1.16 5.08
N PHE A 112 -0.01 1.73 6.04
CA PHE A 112 1.06 2.69 5.81
C PHE A 112 2.18 2.12 4.92
N PHE A 113 2.76 0.98 5.32
CA PHE A 113 3.84 0.36 4.56
C PHE A 113 3.39 -0.09 3.17
N THR A 114 2.17 -0.63 3.06
CA THR A 114 1.61 -1.06 1.77
C THR A 114 1.37 0.11 0.84
N SER A 115 0.88 1.23 1.36
CA SER A 115 0.65 2.47 0.61
C SER A 115 1.96 3.03 0.06
N ILE A 116 3.00 3.12 0.90
CA ILE A 116 4.35 3.54 0.47
C ILE A 116 4.88 2.62 -0.63
N GLN A 117 4.80 1.31 -0.42
CA GLN A 117 5.33 0.33 -1.36
C GLN A 117 4.58 0.35 -2.70
N SER A 118 3.26 0.59 -2.67
CA SER A 118 2.44 0.77 -3.88
C SER A 118 2.91 1.97 -4.70
N TRP A 119 3.23 3.08 -4.03
CA TRP A 119 3.81 4.27 -4.67
C TRP A 119 5.15 3.97 -5.34
N ILE A 120 6.02 3.25 -4.63
CA ILE A 120 7.33 2.83 -5.13
C ILE A 120 7.16 1.95 -6.39
N TRP A 121 6.27 0.97 -6.38
CA TRP A 121 6.06 0.10 -7.55
C TRP A 121 5.42 0.79 -8.75
N LEU A 122 4.58 1.80 -8.52
CA LEU A 122 3.97 2.57 -9.61
C LEU A 122 4.98 3.48 -10.31
N PHE A 123 5.88 4.13 -9.55
CA PHE A 123 6.72 5.20 -10.10
C PHE A 123 8.22 4.90 -10.15
N LYS A 124 8.74 3.90 -9.41
CA LYS A 124 10.19 3.57 -9.35
C LYS A 124 10.66 2.57 -10.44
N THR A 125 9.89 2.36 -11.49
CA THR A 125 10.26 1.48 -12.63
C THR A 125 10.27 2.36 -13.89
N GLU A 126 11.39 2.62 -14.58
CA GLU A 126 12.52 1.75 -14.95
C GLU A 126 13.91 2.36 -14.66
N LYS A 127 14.86 1.51 -14.25
CA LYS A 127 16.31 1.80 -14.24
C LYS A 127 17.09 0.88 -15.19
N ASN A 128 16.40 0.20 -16.11
CA ASN A 128 16.96 -0.87 -16.98
C ASN A 128 16.82 -0.58 -18.49
N GLU A 129 16.81 0.68 -18.94
CA GLU A 129 16.88 1.01 -20.38
C GLU A 129 17.93 2.09 -20.73
N SER A 130 18.91 2.35 -19.87
CA SER A 130 20.09 3.14 -20.28
C SER A 130 21.30 2.82 -19.40
N ARG A 131 21.94 1.71 -19.70
CA ARG A 131 23.38 1.54 -19.53
C ARG A 131 23.94 0.87 -20.75
#